data_AF-A0A2A4ENX3-F1
#
_entry.id   AF-A0A2A4ENX3-F1
#
_cell.length_a   1.000
_cell.length_b   1.000
_cell.length_c   1.000
_cell.angle_alpha   90.00
_cell.angle_beta   90.00
_cell.angle_gamma   90.00
#
_symmetry.space_group_name_H-M   'P 1'
#
loop_
_entity.id
_entity.type
_entity.pdbx_description
1 polymer ?
#
loop_
_entity_poly.entity_id
_entity_poly.type
_entity_poly.pdbx_seq_one_letter_code
_entity_poly.pdbx_strand_id
1 'polypeptide(L)'
;MVIKSLKIFTGIGVFIILAWIIATTRVPRAPTAQPCTQEWFSYLDKNYFDISDGEGHGPDVGSGEWLGAVEVKSGLPRQSLLPMQQRCQLIQSQLERRTYIVNHDLRRAISF
;
A
#
# COMPACT_ATOMS: atom_id res chain seq x y z
N MET A 1 30.78 -20.94 26.95
CA MET A 1 30.09 -21.51 25.77
C MET A 1 28.75 -20.81 25.51
N VAL A 2 27.88 -20.68 26.52
CA VAL A 2 26.54 -20.07 26.47
C VAL A 2 26.47 -18.69 25.79
N ILE A 3 27.40 -17.76 26.10
CA ILE A 3 27.38 -16.38 25.56
C ILE A 3 27.68 -16.34 24.06
N LYS A 4 28.51 -17.23 23.53
CA LYS A 4 28.79 -17.31 22.08
C LYS A 4 27.57 -17.85 21.33
N SER A 5 26.93 -18.89 21.86
CA SER A 5 25.69 -19.46 21.33
C SER A 5 24.56 -18.44 21.28
N LEU A 6 24.37 -17.65 22.34
CA LEU A 6 23.35 -16.60 22.42
C LEU A 6 23.53 -15.51 21.36
N LYS A 7 24.78 -15.06 21.12
CA LYS A 7 25.09 -14.08 20.06
C LYS A 7 24.81 -14.62 18.65
N ILE A 8 25.09 -15.90 18.40
CA ILE A 8 24.81 -16.55 17.13
C ILE A 8 23.29 -16.64 16.89
N PHE A 9 22.52 -17.09 17.89
CA PHE A 9 21.05 -17.13 17.77
C PHE A 9 20.43 -15.75 17.57
N THR A 10 20.96 -14.74 18.27
CA THR A 10 20.53 -13.34 18.07
C THR A 10 20.79 -12.88 16.64
N GLY A 11 21.97 -13.18 16.09
CA GLY A 11 22.32 -12.83 14.70
C GLY A 11 21.42 -13.52 13.66
N ILE A 12 21.12 -14.81 13.85
CA ILE A 12 20.21 -15.56 12.97
C ILE A 12 18.79 -14.97 13.04
N GLY A 13 18.29 -14.67 14.24
CA GLY A 13 16.98 -14.06 14.41
C GLY A 13 16.84 -12.72 13.68
N VAL A 14 17.85 -11.85 13.81
CA VAL A 14 17.89 -10.57 13.07
C VAL A 14 17.90 -10.78 11.56
N PHE A 15 18.69 -11.73 11.07
CA PHE A 15 18.75 -12.03 9.63
C PHE A 15 17.40 -12.51 9.09
N ILE A 16 16.71 -13.40 9.81
CA ILE A 16 15.38 -13.89 9.42
C ILE A 16 14.37 -12.72 9.35
N ILE A 17 14.35 -11.85 10.36
CA ILE A 17 13.46 -10.69 10.39
C ILE A 17 13.74 -9.77 9.20
N LEU A 18 15.02 -9.47 8.92
CA LEU A 18 15.39 -8.63 7.78
C LEU A 18 15.00 -9.28 6.45
N ALA A 19 15.25 -10.57 6.28
CA ALA A 19 14.85 -11.30 5.08
C ALA A 19 13.32 -11.28 4.88
N TRP A 20 12.53 -11.44 5.94
CA TRP A 20 11.08 -11.35 5.89
C TRP A 20 10.59 -9.94 5.53
N ILE A 21 11.16 -8.89 6.13
CA ILE A 21 10.84 -7.49 5.78
C ILE A 21 11.14 -7.23 4.30
N ILE A 22 12.30 -7.67 3.80
CA ILE A 22 12.68 -7.51 2.40
C ILE A 22 11.71 -8.25 1.47
N ALA A 23 11.34 -9.49 1.81
CA ALA A 23 10.45 -10.31 0.98
C ALA A 23 9.00 -9.77 0.91
N THR A 24 8.54 -9.08 1.95
CA THR A 24 7.15 -8.58 2.08
C THR A 24 6.99 -7.11 1.67
N THR A 25 8.10 -6.43 1.42
CA THR A 25 8.12 -5.02 1.04
C THR A 25 8.24 -4.86 -0.47
N ARG A 26 7.40 -4.00 -1.05
CA ARG A 26 7.37 -3.71 -2.48
C ARG A 26 7.37 -2.21 -2.73
N VAL A 27 7.87 -1.82 -3.89
CA VAL A 27 7.83 -0.44 -4.39
C VAL A 27 6.97 -0.45 -5.66
N PRO A 28 5.64 -0.30 -5.54
CA PRO A 28 4.76 -0.29 -6.71
C PRO A 28 5.06 0.91 -7.59
N ARG A 29 4.81 0.74 -8.89
CA ARG A 29 4.86 1.84 -9.87
C ARG A 29 3.44 2.36 -10.08
N ALA A 30 3.35 3.61 -10.52
CA ALA A 30 2.07 4.17 -10.90
C ALA A 30 1.40 3.28 -11.98
N PRO A 31 0.08 3.03 -11.90
CA PRO A 31 -0.63 2.24 -12.90
C PRO A 31 -0.52 2.87 -14.29
N THR A 32 -0.40 2.05 -15.32
CA THR A 32 -0.50 2.49 -16.73
C THR A 32 -1.93 2.40 -17.27
N ALA A 33 -2.82 1.70 -16.57
CA ALA A 33 -4.24 1.63 -16.91
C ALA A 33 -4.90 3.02 -16.78
N GLN A 34 -5.95 3.26 -17.56
CA GLN A 34 -6.66 4.53 -17.53
C GLN A 34 -7.32 4.73 -16.14
N PRO A 35 -7.17 5.91 -15.50
CA PRO A 35 -7.80 6.16 -14.21
C PRO A 35 -9.32 5.95 -14.27
N CYS A 36 -9.87 5.41 -13.17
CA CYS A 36 -11.30 5.10 -13.00
C CYS A 36 -11.83 3.92 -13.83
N THR A 37 -10.98 3.03 -14.36
CA THR A 37 -11.41 1.73 -14.89
C THR A 37 -11.25 0.61 -13.85
N GLN A 38 -11.90 -0.54 -14.11
CA GLN A 38 -11.82 -1.69 -13.22
C GLN A 38 -10.38 -2.22 -13.09
N GLU A 39 -9.61 -2.20 -14.17
CA GLU A 39 -8.20 -2.59 -14.18
C GLU A 39 -7.36 -1.66 -13.31
N TRP A 40 -7.65 -0.36 -13.34
CA TRP A 40 -6.98 0.62 -12.49
C TRP A 40 -7.31 0.42 -11.02
N PHE A 41 -8.59 0.22 -10.67
CA PHE A 41 -8.99 -0.06 -9.28
C PHE A 41 -8.35 -1.34 -8.75
N SER A 42 -8.39 -2.41 -9.54
CA SER A 42 -7.78 -3.70 -9.19
C SER A 42 -6.27 -3.61 -9.02
N TYR A 43 -5.61 -2.76 -9.81
CA TYR A 43 -4.17 -2.52 -9.66
C TYR A 43 -3.86 -1.84 -8.33
N LEU A 44 -4.61 -0.80 -7.95
CA LEU A 44 -4.38 -0.10 -6.70
C LEU A 44 -4.61 -1.00 -5.48
N ASP A 45 -5.72 -1.74 -5.49
CA ASP A 45 -6.08 -2.67 -4.42
C ASP A 45 -4.99 -3.71 -4.19
N LYS A 46 -4.47 -4.30 -5.28
CA LYS A 46 -3.44 -5.35 -5.20
C LYS A 46 -2.05 -4.86 -4.86
N ASN A 47 -1.68 -3.65 -5.28
CA ASN A 47 -0.26 -3.22 -5.28
C ASN A 47 0.06 -2.08 -4.32
N TYR A 48 -0.92 -1.25 -3.94
CA TYR A 48 -0.68 -0.04 -3.15
C TYR A 48 -1.20 -0.15 -1.73
N PHE A 49 -2.52 -0.28 -1.57
CA PHE A 49 -3.14 -0.07 -0.27
C PHE A 49 -4.17 -1.15 0.02
N ASP A 50 -3.98 -1.87 1.13
CA ASP A 50 -5.03 -2.69 1.72
C ASP A 50 -6.11 -1.77 2.31
N ILE A 51 -7.28 -1.73 1.67
CA ILE A 51 -8.46 -0.97 2.12
C ILE A 51 -9.45 -1.94 2.77
N SER A 52 -9.07 -2.44 3.95
CA SER A 52 -9.91 -3.27 4.80
C SER A 52 -9.85 -2.83 6.26
N ASP A 53 -10.80 -3.30 7.06
CA ASP A 53 -10.77 -3.20 8.53
C ASP A 53 -9.83 -4.23 9.18
N GLY A 54 -9.29 -5.15 8.37
CA GLY A 54 -8.39 -6.20 8.79
C GLY A 54 -9.05 -7.50 9.25
N GLU A 55 -10.38 -7.59 9.23
CA GLU A 55 -11.17 -8.82 9.41
C GLU A 55 -11.65 -9.40 8.07
N GLY A 56 -11.23 -8.78 6.96
CA GLY A 56 -11.67 -9.15 5.61
C GLY A 56 -12.92 -8.38 5.16
N HIS A 57 -13.36 -7.38 5.92
CA HIS A 57 -14.39 -6.45 5.48
C HIS A 57 -13.76 -5.16 4.96
N GLY A 58 -14.41 -4.56 3.98
CA GLY A 58 -13.97 -3.32 3.37
C GLY A 58 -15.00 -2.84 2.37
N PRO A 59 -14.94 -1.55 1.98
CA PRO A 59 -15.80 -1.03 0.94
C PRO A 59 -15.50 -1.71 -0.39
N ASP A 60 -16.53 -1.85 -1.24
CA ASP A 60 -16.38 -2.44 -2.57
C ASP A 60 -15.34 -1.67 -3.39
N VAL A 61 -14.41 -2.40 -4.02
CA VAL A 61 -13.35 -1.82 -4.85
C VAL A 61 -13.96 -0.95 -5.96
N GLY A 62 -13.49 0.29 -6.07
CA GLY A 62 -14.01 1.28 -7.03
C GLY A 62 -15.23 2.07 -6.53
N SER A 63 -15.81 1.73 -5.38
CA SER A 63 -16.85 2.54 -4.75
C SER A 63 -16.32 3.90 -4.28
N GLY A 64 -17.23 4.86 -4.09
CA GLY A 64 -16.86 6.20 -3.62
C GLY A 64 -16.21 6.23 -2.23
N GLU A 65 -16.59 5.29 -1.37
CA GLU A 65 -16.01 5.08 -0.03
C GLU A 65 -14.60 4.51 -0.13
N TRP A 66 -14.42 3.44 -0.91
CA TRP A 66 -13.11 2.84 -1.18
C TRP A 66 -12.14 3.88 -1.75
N LEU A 67 -12.59 4.66 -2.74
CA LEU A 67 -11.79 5.72 -3.33
C LEU A 67 -11.42 6.79 -2.30
N GLY A 68 -12.32 7.09 -1.37
CA GLY A 68 -12.08 8.02 -0.26
C GLY A 68 -11.02 7.54 0.72
N ALA A 69 -10.85 6.23 0.88
CA ALA A 69 -9.77 5.66 1.68
C ALA A 69 -8.44 5.65 0.91
N VAL A 70 -8.47 5.38 -0.40
CA VAL A 70 -7.29 5.47 -1.28
C VAL A 70 -6.74 6.90 -1.35
N GLU A 71 -7.60 7.92 -1.42
CA GLU A 71 -7.20 9.33 -1.32
C GLU A 71 -6.36 9.58 -0.06
N VAL A 72 -6.89 9.20 1.10
CA VAL A 72 -6.21 9.40 2.39
C VAL A 72 -4.88 8.63 2.45
N LYS A 73 -4.85 7.37 2.02
CA LYS A 73 -3.62 6.56 2.05
C LYS A 73 -2.56 7.01 1.04
N SER A 74 -2.96 7.65 -0.05
CA SER A 74 -2.05 8.34 -0.99
C SER A 74 -1.61 9.74 -0.52
N GLY A 75 -2.03 10.16 0.68
CA GLY A 75 -1.68 11.46 1.25
C GLY A 75 -2.44 12.63 0.63
N LEU A 76 -3.57 12.37 -0.03
CA LEU A 76 -4.52 13.38 -0.47
C LEU A 76 -5.63 13.54 0.58
N PRO A 77 -6.22 14.74 0.73
CA PRO A 77 -7.46 14.89 1.50
C PRO A 77 -8.59 14.12 0.81
N ARG A 78 -9.59 13.67 1.57
CA ARG A 78 -10.81 13.06 1.00
C ARG A 78 -11.59 14.11 0.21
N GLN A 79 -11.91 13.82 -1.06
CA GLN A 79 -12.54 14.78 -1.97
C GLN A 79 -13.93 14.30 -2.43
N SER A 80 -14.79 13.91 -1.49
CA SER A 80 -16.11 13.32 -1.78
C SER A 80 -17.07 14.21 -2.58
N LEU A 81 -16.81 15.52 -2.64
CA LEU A 81 -17.60 16.47 -3.43
C LEU A 81 -17.18 16.55 -4.90
N LEU A 82 -16.01 16.03 -5.26
CA LEU A 82 -15.55 16.02 -6.65
C LEU A 82 -16.15 14.85 -7.44
N PRO A 83 -16.36 15.02 -8.76
CA PRO A 83 -16.68 13.91 -9.65
C PRO A 83 -15.64 12.79 -9.55
N MET A 84 -16.10 11.54 -9.60
CA MET A 84 -15.25 10.36 -9.43
C MET A 84 -14.03 10.35 -10.37
N GLN A 85 -14.23 10.75 -11.64
CA GLN A 85 -13.14 10.82 -12.62
C GLN A 85 -12.02 11.77 -12.19
N GLN A 86 -12.35 12.93 -11.64
CA GLN A 86 -11.36 13.90 -11.16
C GLN A 86 -10.60 13.37 -9.95
N ARG A 87 -11.31 12.69 -9.03
CA ARG A 87 -10.70 12.02 -7.86
C ARG A 87 -9.67 10.97 -8.30
N CYS A 88 -10.03 10.10 -9.25
CA CYS A 88 -9.12 9.11 -9.83
C CYS A 88 -7.89 9.75 -10.47
N GLN A 89 -8.06 10.86 -11.21
CA GLN A 89 -6.95 11.58 -11.83
C GLN A 89 -5.99 12.19 -10.80
N LEU A 90 -6.54 12.74 -9.71
CA LEU A 90 -5.71 13.29 -8.61
C LEU A 90 -4.90 12.20 -7.93
N ILE A 91 -5.51 11.04 -7.67
CA ILE A 91 -4.80 9.87 -7.14
C ILE A 91 -3.71 9.44 -8.12
N GLN A 92 -4.03 9.24 -9.40
CA GLN A 92 -3.04 8.85 -10.41
C GLN A 92 -1.84 9.80 -10.43
N SER A 93 -2.10 11.11 -10.49
CA SER A 93 -1.04 12.14 -10.47
C SER A 93 -0.22 12.12 -9.17
N GLN A 94 -0.84 11.79 -8.05
CA GLN A 94 -0.13 11.62 -6.77
C GLN A 94 0.79 10.39 -6.78
N LEU A 95 0.32 9.27 -7.34
CA LEU A 95 1.09 8.03 -7.45
C LEU A 95 2.25 8.13 -8.44
N GLU A 96 2.13 8.99 -9.46
CA GLU A 96 3.22 9.30 -10.40
C GLU A 96 4.29 10.20 -9.77
N ARG A 97 3.89 11.09 -8.86
CA ARG A 97 4.81 12.08 -8.23
C ARG A 97 5.56 11.55 -7.02
N ARG A 98 4.99 10.57 -6.31
CA ARG A 98 5.58 10.03 -5.08
C ARG A 98 5.99 8.59 -5.26
N THR A 99 7.07 8.21 -4.60
CA THR A 99 7.42 6.81 -4.47
C THR A 99 6.79 6.26 -3.20
N TYR A 100 6.22 5.06 -3.28
CA TYR A 100 5.62 4.38 -2.15
C TYR A 100 6.43 3.11 -1.85
N ILE A 101 6.68 2.87 -0.57
CA ILE A 101 7.16 1.58 -0.05
C ILE A 101 6.00 0.96 0.70
N VAL A 102 5.53 -0.18 0.22
CA VAL A 102 4.35 -0.89 0.73
C VAL A 102 4.80 -2.21 1.33
N ASN A 103 4.45 -2.44 2.58
CA ASN A 103 4.58 -3.75 3.21
C ASN A 103 3.19 -4.32 3.44
N HIS A 104 2.87 -5.41 2.72
CA HIS A 104 1.54 -5.99 2.72
C HIS A 104 1.20 -6.67 4.05
N ASP A 105 2.14 -7.43 4.62
CA ASP A 105 1.91 -8.15 5.88
C ASP A 105 1.77 -7.20 7.07
N LEU A 106 2.52 -6.10 7.06
CA LEU A 106 2.40 -5.04 8.05
C LEU A 106 1.25 -4.06 7.75
N ARG A 107 0.59 -4.18 6.59
CA ARG A 107 -0.48 -3.30 6.10
C ARG A 107 -0.13 -1.82 6.17
N ARG A 108 1.13 -1.49 5.85
CA ARG A 108 1.69 -0.14 5.93
C ARG A 108 2.23 0.31 4.59
N ALA A 109 1.99 1.57 4.27
CA ALA A 109 2.63 2.27 3.17
C ALA A 109 3.29 3.54 3.69
N ILE A 110 4.52 3.81 3.25
CA ILE A 110 5.22 5.08 3.45
C ILE A 110 5.51 5.69 2.09
N SER A 111 5.49 7.01 1.99
CA SER A 111 5.79 7.72 0.75
C SER A 111 6.79 8.84 0.95
N PHE A 112 7.52 9.16 -0.13
CA PHE A 112 8.51 10.25 -0.22
C PHE A 112 8.41 10.94 -1.57
#